data_AF-A0A842X224-F1
#
_entry.id   AF-A0A842X224-F1
#
_cell.length_a   1.000
_cell.length_b   1.000
_cell.length_c   1.000
_cell.angle_alpha   90.00
_cell.angle_beta   90.00
_cell.angle_gamma   90.00
#
_symmetry.space_group_name_H-M   'P 1'
#
loop_
_entity.id
_entity.type
_entity.pdbx_description
1 polymer ?
#
loop_
_entity_poly.entity_id
_entity_poly.type
_entity_poly.pdbx_seq_one_letter_code
_entity_poly.pdbx_strand_id
1 'polypeptide(L)'
;MDITFKCPECQGQTTIKLSDEEAESIKQRIKDEGRSPTMIANCENGHELLVTLYNQRGGKGLGVRDVVVPMKKKEEPKKRTGSKELDWLTDAFGGGD
;
A
#
# COMPACT_ATOMS: atom_id res chain seq x y z
N MET A 1 -15.38 14.83 4.65
CA MET A 1 -16.13 13.62 4.24
C MET A 1 -15.56 12.39 4.92
N ASP A 2 -16.40 11.54 5.51
CA ASP A 2 -15.97 10.30 6.19
C ASP A 2 -16.41 9.07 5.40
N ILE A 3 -15.49 8.15 5.16
CA ILE A 3 -15.74 6.89 4.46
C ILE A 3 -15.45 5.74 5.41
N THR A 4 -16.45 4.93 5.71
CA THR A 4 -16.34 3.82 6.65
C THR A 4 -16.44 2.48 5.93
N PHE A 5 -15.50 1.58 6.21
CA PHE A 5 -15.45 0.22 5.68
C PHE A 5 -14.90 -0.76 6.72
N LYS A 6 -14.95 -2.06 6.41
CA LYS A 6 -14.45 -3.12 7.30
C LYS A 6 -13.08 -3.59 6.85
N CYS A 7 -12.19 -3.78 7.82
CA CYS A 7 -10.92 -4.45 7.58
C CYS A 7 -11.17 -5.95 7.32
N PRO A 8 -10.63 -6.53 6.23
CA PRO A 8 -10.82 -7.95 5.92
C PRO A 8 -10.12 -8.91 6.90
N GLU A 9 -9.07 -8.46 7.60
CA GLU A 9 -8.31 -9.30 8.55
C GLU A 9 -8.99 -9.40 9.91
N CYS A 10 -9.27 -8.24 10.55
CA CYS A 10 -9.77 -8.20 11.92
C CYS A 10 -11.27 -7.90 12.02
N GLN A 11 -11.95 -7.70 10.89
CA GLN A 11 -13.36 -7.26 10.82
C GLN A 11 -13.66 -5.93 11.53
N GLY A 12 -12.61 -5.22 11.98
CA GLY A 12 -12.70 -3.93 12.64
C GLY A 12 -13.20 -2.84 11.69
N GLN A 13 -13.91 -1.86 12.26
CA GLN A 13 -14.40 -0.72 11.50
C GLN A 13 -13.26 0.26 11.26
N THR A 14 -13.07 0.72 10.03
CA THR A 14 -12.03 1.69 9.66
C THR A 14 -12.69 2.86 8.98
N THR A 15 -12.34 4.07 9.41
CA THR A 15 -12.89 5.31 8.87
C THR A 15 -11.76 6.13 8.29
N ILE A 16 -11.82 6.39 6.99
CA ILE A 16 -10.96 7.37 6.34
C ILE A 16 -11.66 8.72 6.44
N LYS A 17 -10.97 9.69 7.05
CA LYS A 17 -11.37 11.09 7.04
C LYS A 17 -10.68 11.77 5.87
N LEU A 18 -11.46 12.25 4.91
CA LEU A 18 -10.99 13.04 3.77
C LEU A 18 -11.49 14.47 3.95
N SER A 19 -10.60 15.44 3.76
CA SER A 19 -11.01 16.84 3.63
C SER A 19 -11.82 17.04 2.35
N ASP A 20 -12.67 18.05 2.29
CA ASP A 20 -13.47 18.32 1.08
C ASP A 20 -12.58 18.59 -0.15
N GLU A 21 -11.47 19.30 0.05
CA GLU A 21 -10.45 19.56 -0.99
C GLU A 21 -9.82 18.27 -1.53
N GLU A 22 -9.48 17.33 -0.63
CA GLU A 22 -8.91 16.03 -1.00
C GLU A 22 -9.94 15.17 -1.75
N ALA A 23 -11.19 15.17 -1.28
CA ALA A 23 -12.27 14.45 -1.92
C ALA A 23 -12.56 15.00 -3.33
N GLU A 24 -12.55 16.32 -3.52
CA GLU A 24 -12.70 16.94 -4.84
C GLU A 24 -11.52 16.64 -5.76
N SER A 25 -10.29 16.69 -5.26
CA SER A 25 -9.10 16.33 -6.03
C SER A 25 -9.16 14.87 -6.52
N ILE A 26 -9.55 13.94 -5.64
CA ILE A 26 -9.75 12.53 -5.99
C ILE A 26 -10.84 12.37 -7.06
N LYS A 27 -11.98 13.07 -6.90
CA LYS A 27 -13.08 13.05 -7.88
C LYS A 27 -12.63 13.55 -9.26
N GLN A 28 -11.84 14.62 -9.31
CA GLN A 28 -11.27 15.15 -10.55
C GLN A 28 -10.33 14.15 -11.19
N ARG A 29 -9.37 13.59 -10.45
CA ARG A 29 -8.46 12.55 -10.98
C ARG A 29 -9.20 11.36 -11.56
N ILE A 30 -10.26 10.89 -10.90
CA ILE A 30 -11.09 9.80 -11.43
C ILE A 30 -11.73 10.18 -12.77
N LYS A 31 -12.14 11.45 -12.93
CA LYS A 31 -12.77 11.96 -14.13
C LYS A 31 -11.76 12.17 -15.26
N ASP A 32 -10.58 12.72 -14.96
CA ASP A 32 -9.55 13.05 -15.94
C ASP A 32 -8.76 11.81 -16.40
N GLU A 33 -8.38 10.93 -15.46
CA GLU A 33 -7.58 9.74 -15.77
C GLU A 33 -8.45 8.52 -16.11
N GLY A 34 -9.75 8.57 -15.79
CA GLY A 34 -10.66 7.42 -15.94
C GLY A 34 -10.32 6.24 -15.02
N ARG A 35 -9.44 6.44 -14.03
CA ARG A 35 -8.93 5.41 -13.13
C ARG A 35 -9.30 5.70 -11.69
N SER A 36 -9.63 4.63 -10.97
CA SER A 36 -9.87 4.68 -9.53
C SER A 36 -8.55 4.75 -8.77
N PRO A 37 -8.25 5.82 -8.03
CA PRO A 37 -7.02 5.92 -7.25
C PRO A 37 -7.07 4.98 -6.04
N THR A 38 -5.90 4.44 -5.72
CA THR A 38 -5.65 3.64 -4.53
C THR A 38 -4.99 4.50 -3.45
N MET A 39 -5.48 4.40 -2.22
CA MET A 39 -4.90 5.06 -1.05
C MET A 39 -4.53 4.05 0.01
N ILE A 40 -3.59 4.42 0.87
CA ILE A 40 -3.22 3.63 2.04
C ILE A 40 -4.01 4.15 3.25
N ALA A 41 -4.67 3.26 3.97
CA ALA A 41 -5.38 3.54 5.21
C ALA A 41 -4.92 2.56 6.29
N ASN A 42 -4.97 2.99 7.55
CA ASN A 42 -4.63 2.13 8.68
C ASN A 42 -5.89 1.79 9.46
N CYS A 43 -6.10 0.50 9.71
CA CYS A 43 -7.12 0.04 10.64
C CYS A 43 -6.75 0.39 12.09
N GLU A 44 -7.72 0.44 13.00
CA GLU A 44 -7.49 0.67 14.44
C GLU A 44 -6.52 -0.35 15.06
N ASN A 45 -6.46 -1.57 14.50
CA ASN A 45 -5.53 -2.62 14.92
C ASN A 45 -4.13 -2.52 14.26
N GLY A 46 -3.83 -1.46 13.50
CA GLY A 46 -2.52 -1.25 12.87
C GLY A 46 -2.29 -2.06 11.59
N HIS A 47 -3.35 -2.57 10.96
CA HIS A 47 -3.26 -3.17 9.62
C HIS A 47 -3.22 -2.07 8.56
N GLU A 48 -2.19 -2.11 7.72
CA GLU A 48 -2.12 -1.27 6.52
C GLU A 48 -3.08 -1.83 5.46
N LEU A 49 -3.92 -0.99 4.89
CA LEU A 49 -4.97 -1.36 3.94
C LEU A 49 -4.82 -0.52 2.69
N LEU A 50 -4.84 -1.16 1.53
CA LEU A 50 -4.93 -0.52 0.23
C LEU A 50 -6.41 -0.41 -0.16
N VAL A 51 -6.88 0.82 -0.29
CA VAL A 51 -8.29 1.15 -0.50
C VAL A 51 -8.45 1.81 -1.85
N THR A 52 -9.25 1.20 -2.73
CA THR A 52 -9.54 1.73 -4.07
C THR A 52 -10.81 2.56 -4.04
N LEU A 53 -10.73 3.82 -4.44
CA LEU A 53 -11.86 4.75 -4.42
C LEU A 53 -12.52 4.89 -5.79
N TYR A 54 -13.83 5.12 -5.80
CA TYR A 54 -14.59 5.39 -7.02
C TYR A 54 -15.66 6.46 -6.79
N ASN A 55 -16.09 7.12 -7.87
CA ASN A 55 -17.18 8.08 -7.82
C ASN A 55 -18.53 7.35 -7.69
N GLN A 56 -19.27 7.61 -6.61
CA GLN A 56 -20.61 7.07 -6.45
C GLN A 56 -21.55 7.59 -7.54
N ARG A 57 -22.56 6.79 -7.89
CA ARG A 57 -23.62 7.21 -8.82
C ARG A 57 -24.25 8.51 -8.33
N GLY A 58 -24.23 9.54 -9.19
CA GLY A 58 -24.71 10.88 -8.88
C GLY A 58 -23.63 11.88 -8.49
N GLY A 59 -22.34 11.50 -8.45
CA GLY A 59 -21.20 12.42 -8.28
C GLY A 59 -21.09 13.09 -6.90
N LYS A 60 -22.05 12.83 -6.01
CA LYS A 60 -22.13 13.45 -4.68
C LYS A 60 -21.11 12.89 -3.68
N GLY A 61 -20.56 11.69 -3.92
CA GLY A 61 -19.68 11.03 -2.96
C GLY A 61 -18.61 10.14 -3.58
N LEU A 62 -17.65 9.77 -2.75
CA LEU A 62 -16.65 8.73 -3.00
C LEU A 62 -17.09 7.44 -2.30
N GLY A 63 -16.92 6.32 -2.98
CA GLY A 63 -17.16 4.98 -2.44
C GLY A 63 -15.87 4.16 -2.47
N VAL A 64 -15.85 3.09 -1.68
CA VAL A 64 -14.76 2.09 -1.68
C VAL A 64 -15.16 0.94 -2.58
N ARG A 65 -14.33 0.62 -3.57
CA ARG A 65 -14.52 -0.55 -4.44
C ARG A 65 -13.86 -1.79 -3.85
N ASP A 66 -12.57 -1.66 -3.54
CA ASP A 66 -11.73 -2.76 -3.08
C ASP A 66 -10.93 -2.35 -1.85
N VAL A 67 -10.77 -3.30 -0.92
CA VAL A 67 -9.91 -3.19 0.25
C VAL A 67 -8.99 -4.40 0.26
N VAL A 68 -7.69 -4.17 0.08
CA VAL A 68 -6.68 -5.22 0.00
C VAL A 68 -5.67 -5.03 1.12
N VAL A 69 -5.29 -6.12 1.80
CA VAL A 69 -4.21 -6.11 2.78
C VAL A 69 -2.92 -6.44 2.05
N PRO A 70 -1.94 -5.53 1.98
CA PRO A 70 -0.66 -5.83 1.37
C PRO A 70 0.03 -6.92 2.20
N MET A 71 0.40 -8.02 1.55
CA MET A 71 1.23 -9.03 2.17
C MET A 71 2.59 -8.42 2.47
N LYS A 72 2.92 -8.24 3.74
CA LYS A 72 4.29 -7.92 4.14
C LYS A 72 5.18 -9.06 3.65
N LYS A 73 6.13 -8.78 2.75
CA LYS A 73 7.27 -9.69 2.57
C LYS A 73 7.84 -9.90 3.97
N LYS A 74 7.88 -11.15 4.46
CA LYS A 74 8.72 -11.48 5.60
C LYS A 74 10.07 -10.84 5.31
N GLU A 75 10.50 -9.92 6.16
CA GLU A 75 11.87 -9.43 6.09
C GLU A 75 12.75 -10.68 6.15
N GLU A 76 13.28 -11.09 5.00
CA GLU A 76 14.38 -12.03 5.00
C GLU A 76 15.45 -11.39 5.88
N PRO A 77 15.99 -12.12 6.87
CA PRO A 77 16.96 -11.54 7.79
C PRO A 77 18.02 -10.88 6.93
N LYS A 78 18.25 -9.56 7.15
CA LYS A 78 19.29 -8.79 6.46
C LYS A 78 20.57 -9.62 6.51
N LYS A 79 20.88 -10.35 5.44
CA LYS A 79 22.19 -10.94 5.26
C LYS A 79 23.09 -9.72 5.24
N ARG A 80 23.94 -9.61 6.26
CA ARG A 80 25.12 -8.76 6.19
C ARG A 80 25.93 -9.31 5.03
N THR A 81 25.67 -8.82 3.82
CA THR A 81 26.49 -9.11 2.64
C THR A 81 27.70 -8.20 2.74
N GLY A 82 28.54 -8.45 3.75
CA GLY A 82 29.93 -8.12 3.66
C GLY A 82 30.54 -9.03 2.61
N SER A 83 30.96 -8.42 1.49
CA SER A 83 32.07 -8.89 0.66
C SER A 83 32.10 -10.39 0.34
N LYS A 84 31.17 -10.87 -0.49
CA LYS A 84 31.25 -12.22 -1.10
C LYS A 84 31.70 -12.19 -2.58
N GLU A 85 31.88 -11.00 -3.15
CA GLU A 85 32.26 -10.82 -4.55
C GLU A 85 33.77 -11.00 -4.81
N LEU A 86 34.61 -10.97 -3.75
CA LEU A 86 36.06 -11.18 -3.85
C LEU A 86 36.50 -12.61 -3.49
N ASP A 87 35.59 -13.42 -2.96
CA ASP A 87 35.92 -14.75 -2.43
C ASP A 87 36.18 -15.77 -3.55
N TRP A 88 35.39 -15.73 -4.63
CA TRP A 88 35.56 -16.64 -5.78
C TRP A 88 36.88 -16.41 -6.54
N LEU A 89 37.40 -15.18 -6.51
CA LEU A 89 38.62 -14.81 -7.22
C LEU A 89 39.86 -15.34 -6.50
N THR A 90 39.80 -15.43 -5.17
CA THR A 90 40.88 -15.98 -4.36
C THR A 90 40.88 -17.51 -4.40
N ASP A 91 39.69 -18.12 -4.42
CA ASP A 91 39.49 -19.58 -4.55
C ASP A 91 39.89 -20.09 -5.95
N ALA A 92 39.59 -19.34 -7.02
CA ALA A 92 39.92 -19.73 -8.40
C ALA A 92 41.41 -19.60 -8.74
N PHE A 93 42.16 -18.73 -8.06
CA PHE A 93 43.56 -18.43 -8.40
C PHE A 93 44.56 -18.79 -7.29
N GLY A 94 44.13 -19.47 -6.21
CA GLY A 94 45.04 -20.06 -5.23
C GLY A 94 45.99 -19.07 -4.56
N GLY A 95 45.51 -17.85 -4.30
CA GLY A 95 46.29 -16.78 -3.68
C GLY A 95 46.21 -16.82 -2.16
N GLY A 96 46.72 -17.88 -1.54
CA GLY A 96 46.95 -17.95 -0.09
C GLY A 96 48.43 -18.17 0.18
N ASP A 97 49.10 -17.15 0.69
CA ASP A 97 50.33 -17.32 1.46
C ASP A 97 49.95 -17.60 2.92
#